data_AF-A0A6P2AZA2-F1
#
_entry.id   AF-A0A6P2AZA2-F1
#
_cell.length_a   1.000
_cell.length_b   1.000
_cell.length_c   1.000
_cell.angle_alpha   90.00
_cell.angle_beta   90.00
_cell.angle_gamma   90.00
#
_symmetry.space_group_name_H-M   'P 1'
#
loop_
_entity.id
_entity.type
_entity.pdbx_description
1 polymer ?
#
loop_
_entity_poly.entity_id
_entity_poly.type
_entity_poly.pdbx_seq_one_letter_code
_entity_poly.pdbx_strand_id
1 'polypeptide(L)'
;MQRRDLVLVERDVGWLNQSARCTARCPTRYDPLAHMEMTTTRSERRQRLLELVERNEIQNQQQLQELLQAEGVSATQATISRDMQDLGISKGPRGYVRVDEPAMEPEGLQQLKERLREDVEAVDRAGTMVVVRTTFGVARPLAREIESAKLPQLVGAIGGDDVIFLATRSASQASELKRLLKRLRG
;
A
#
# COMPACT_ATOMS: atom_id res chain seq x y z
N MET A 1 52.69 29.38 -66.62
CA MET A 1 52.72 30.08 -65.32
C MET A 1 52.98 29.02 -64.25
N GLN A 2 54.19 29.07 -63.68
CA GLN A 2 54.72 28.48 -62.42
C GLN A 2 54.21 27.09 -61.95
N ARG A 3 55.05 26.04 -61.90
CA ARG A 3 56.14 25.73 -60.92
C ARG A 3 55.71 25.76 -59.45
N ARG A 4 55.81 24.59 -58.78
CA ARG A 4 56.66 24.28 -57.61
C ARG A 4 56.30 22.88 -57.09
N ASP A 5 57.19 21.89 -57.17
CA ASP A 5 58.35 21.60 -56.29
C ASP A 5 57.89 20.81 -55.05
N LEU A 6 58.20 19.50 -54.95
CA LEU A 6 59.36 18.90 -54.24
C LEU A 6 59.07 18.80 -52.72
N VAL A 7 59.26 17.70 -51.99
CA VAL A 7 60.50 16.95 -51.62
C VAL A 7 60.04 15.69 -50.84
N LEU A 8 60.47 14.46 -51.20
CA LEU A 8 61.42 13.54 -50.50
C LEU A 8 61.26 13.46 -48.96
N VAL A 9 61.31 12.30 -48.30
CA VAL A 9 62.51 11.55 -47.84
C VAL A 9 61.95 10.34 -47.03
N GLU A 10 62.21 9.08 -47.43
CA GLU A 10 63.16 8.11 -46.81
C GLU A 10 62.77 7.63 -45.38
N ARG A 11 62.55 6.31 -45.19
CA ARG A 11 63.41 5.34 -44.45
C ARG A 11 63.56 5.71 -42.96
N ASP A 12 63.39 4.84 -41.97
CA ASP A 12 63.94 3.49 -41.84
C ASP A 12 63.48 2.89 -40.48
N VAL A 13 63.56 1.55 -40.41
CA VAL A 13 63.71 0.64 -39.23
C VAL A 13 63.35 1.06 -37.79
N GLY A 14 62.58 0.17 -37.13
CA GLY A 14 63.10 -0.56 -35.97
C GLY A 14 62.52 -0.23 -34.59
N TRP A 15 61.61 -1.08 -34.10
CA TRP A 15 61.46 -1.42 -32.67
C TRP A 15 61.08 -2.92 -32.59
N LEU A 16 62.01 -3.81 -32.23
CA LEU A 16 62.18 -4.38 -30.87
C LEU A 16 60.90 -5.11 -30.39
N ASN A 17 60.80 -6.43 -30.57
CA ASN A 17 61.35 -7.50 -29.73
C ASN A 17 60.55 -7.77 -28.43
N GLN A 18 60.18 -9.04 -28.25
CA GLN A 18 59.92 -9.75 -26.98
C GLN A 18 58.65 -9.43 -26.14
N SER A 19 57.79 -10.45 -26.10
CA SER A 19 57.02 -10.93 -24.93
C SER A 19 56.44 -9.89 -23.96
N ALA A 20 55.14 -9.62 -24.11
CA ALA A 20 54.32 -9.20 -22.98
C ALA A 20 53.26 -10.27 -22.72
N ARG A 21 53.46 -11.01 -21.63
CA ARG A 21 52.45 -11.84 -20.97
C ARG A 21 51.20 -10.98 -20.77
N CYS A 22 50.04 -11.47 -21.18
CA CYS A 22 48.78 -10.83 -20.89
C CYS A 22 48.54 -10.91 -19.36
N THR A 23 48.97 -9.88 -18.63
CA THR A 23 48.71 -9.68 -17.19
C THR A 23 47.41 -8.88 -16.97
N ALA A 24 46.64 -8.63 -18.02
CA ALA A 24 45.30 -8.08 -17.91
C ALA A 24 44.36 -9.16 -17.37
N ARG A 25 44.13 -9.07 -16.05
CA ARG A 25 43.04 -9.69 -15.30
C ARG A 25 41.75 -9.61 -16.14
N CYS A 26 41.32 -10.72 -16.73
CA CYS A 26 40.00 -10.82 -17.32
C CYS A 26 38.98 -10.38 -16.27
N PRO A 27 38.12 -9.38 -16.55
CA PRO A 27 37.00 -9.10 -15.67
C PRO A 27 36.09 -10.31 -15.71
N THR A 28 36.24 -11.10 -14.66
CA THR A 28 35.33 -12.08 -14.07
C THR A 28 34.00 -12.27 -14.79
N ARG A 29 33.80 -13.51 -15.25
CA ARG A 29 32.56 -14.31 -15.16
C ARG A 29 31.28 -13.49 -14.94
N TYR A 30 30.45 -13.45 -15.96
CA TYR A 30 29.03 -13.16 -15.82
C TYR A 30 28.44 -14.10 -14.74
N ASP A 31 28.09 -13.53 -13.59
CA ASP A 31 27.32 -14.21 -12.55
C ASP A 31 25.83 -13.93 -12.82
N PRO A 32 25.06 -14.93 -13.30
CA PRO A 32 23.66 -14.74 -13.64
C PRO A 32 22.76 -14.46 -12.43
N LEU A 33 23.28 -14.43 -11.20
CA LEU A 33 22.51 -14.25 -9.97
C LEU A 33 22.61 -12.84 -9.35
N ALA A 34 23.39 -11.92 -9.92
CA ALA A 34 23.66 -10.62 -9.27
C ALA A 34 22.52 -9.59 -9.34
N HIS A 35 21.53 -9.75 -10.21
CA HIS A 35 20.41 -8.80 -10.31
C HIS A 35 19.11 -9.52 -10.67
N MET A 36 18.48 -10.14 -9.67
CA MET A 36 17.08 -10.53 -9.78
C MET A 36 16.23 -9.29 -9.49
N GLU A 37 16.04 -8.41 -10.48
CA GLU A 37 14.95 -7.45 -10.44
C GLU A 37 13.64 -8.25 -10.49
N MET A 38 13.11 -8.58 -9.31
CA MET A 38 11.83 -9.27 -9.20
C MET A 38 10.72 -8.27 -9.54
N THR A 39 10.04 -8.48 -10.67
CA THR A 39 8.75 -7.84 -10.93
C THR A 39 7.73 -8.42 -9.96
N THR A 40 7.71 -7.86 -8.74
CA THR A 40 6.83 -8.27 -7.65
C THR A 40 5.37 -8.01 -8.05
N THR A 41 4.49 -8.98 -7.79
CA THR A 41 3.07 -8.86 -8.15
C THR A 41 2.41 -7.72 -7.36
N ARG A 42 1.33 -7.14 -7.90
CA ARG A 42 0.56 -6.08 -7.20
C ARG A 42 0.14 -6.51 -5.79
N SER A 43 -0.22 -7.78 -5.62
CA SER A 43 -0.63 -8.34 -4.34
C SER A 43 0.51 -8.39 -3.33
N GLU A 44 1.68 -8.87 -3.73
CA GLU A 44 2.88 -8.92 -2.87
C GLU A 44 3.34 -7.53 -2.46
N ARG A 45 3.37 -6.57 -3.40
CA ARG A 45 3.74 -5.18 -3.08
C ARG A 45 2.78 -4.56 -2.06
N ARG A 46 1.48 -4.79 -2.21
CA ARG A 46 0.46 -4.29 -1.28
C ARG A 46 0.59 -4.92 0.11
N GLN A 47 0.90 -6.21 0.17
CA GLN A 47 1.17 -6.89 1.42
C GLN A 47 2.39 -6.27 2.13
N ARG A 48 3.47 -5.98 1.39
CA ARG A 48 4.65 -5.32 1.96
C ARG A 48 4.40 -3.89 2.39
N LEU A 49 3.62 -3.13 1.64
CA LEU A 49 3.18 -1.78 2.04
C LEU A 49 2.50 -1.80 3.42
N LEU A 50 1.62 -2.77 3.66
CA LEU A 50 0.95 -2.91 4.95
C LEU A 50 1.94 -3.26 6.07
N GLU A 51 2.78 -4.27 5.86
CA GLU A 51 3.78 -4.69 6.85
C GLU A 51 4.76 -3.57 7.23
N LEU A 52 5.20 -2.77 6.24
CA LEU A 52 6.11 -1.66 6.47
C LEU A 52 5.48 -0.55 7.28
N VAL A 53 4.23 -0.20 6.97
CA VAL A 53 3.46 0.84 7.69
C VAL A 53 3.11 0.39 9.11
N GLU A 54 2.91 -0.90 9.35
CA GLU A 54 2.65 -1.44 10.70
C GLU A 54 3.91 -1.48 11.59
N ARG A 55 5.09 -1.68 10.99
CA ARG A 55 6.35 -1.89 11.73
C ARG A 55 7.21 -0.64 11.88
N ASN A 56 6.98 0.40 11.08
CA ASN A 56 7.84 1.59 11.02
C ASN A 56 7.02 2.89 11.14
N GLU A 57 7.61 3.91 11.76
CA GLU A 57 7.08 5.28 11.72
C GLU A 57 7.53 6.00 10.45
N ILE A 58 6.69 5.93 9.40
CA ILE A 58 7.03 6.44 8.07
C ILE A 58 6.42 7.83 7.84
N GLN A 59 7.24 8.86 7.64
CA GLN A 59 6.77 10.25 7.60
C GLN A 59 6.35 10.74 6.21
N ASN A 60 6.89 10.13 5.16
CA ASN A 60 6.69 10.54 3.77
C ASN A 60 6.78 9.36 2.79
N GLN A 61 6.22 9.51 1.59
CA GLN A 61 6.10 8.42 0.61
C GLN A 61 7.46 7.99 0.03
N GLN A 62 8.45 8.89 0.06
CA GLN A 62 9.79 8.59 -0.40
C GLN A 62 10.48 7.58 0.54
N GLN A 63 10.33 7.77 1.86
CA GLN A 63 10.79 6.81 2.86
C GLN A 63 10.11 5.44 2.67
N LEU A 64 8.82 5.42 2.35
CA LEU A 64 8.10 4.16 2.06
C LEU A 64 8.63 3.46 0.80
N GLN A 65 8.96 4.24 -0.24
CA GLN A 65 9.55 3.75 -1.48
C GLN A 65 10.94 3.15 -1.25
N GLU A 66 11.78 3.81 -0.47
CA GLU A 66 13.13 3.35 -0.10
C GLU A 66 13.08 2.02 0.66
N LEU A 67 12.15 1.89 1.62
CA LEU A 67 11.95 0.65 2.38
C LEU A 67 11.46 -0.50 1.50
N LEU A 68 10.52 -0.24 0.58
CA LEU A 68 10.06 -1.23 -0.39
C LEU A 68 11.21 -1.69 -1.30
N GLN A 69 12.03 -0.75 -1.75
CA GLN A 69 13.17 -1.06 -2.62
C GLN A 69 14.23 -1.89 -1.87
N ALA A 70 14.44 -1.63 -0.58
CA ALA A 70 15.30 -2.45 0.28
C ALA A 70 14.78 -3.89 0.47
N GLU A 71 13.46 -4.10 0.42
CA GLU A 71 12.84 -5.43 0.40
C GLU A 71 12.77 -6.07 -1.01
N GLY A 72 13.41 -5.46 -2.02
CA GLY A 72 13.43 -5.95 -3.40
C GLY A 72 12.17 -5.65 -4.21
N VAL A 73 11.31 -4.75 -3.73
CA VAL A 73 10.06 -4.36 -4.40
C VAL A 73 10.22 -2.97 -5.02
N SER A 74 10.34 -2.93 -6.35
CA SER A 74 10.40 -1.65 -7.08
C SER A 74 8.99 -1.13 -7.40
N ALA A 75 8.73 0.15 -7.09
CA ALA A 75 7.49 0.83 -7.44
C ALA A 75 7.71 2.34 -7.60
N THR A 76 6.94 2.97 -8.49
CA THR A 76 6.95 4.43 -8.65
C THR A 76 6.11 5.11 -7.57
N GLN A 77 6.39 6.39 -7.29
CA GLN A 77 5.60 7.18 -6.35
C GLN A 77 4.10 7.20 -6.73
N ALA A 78 3.77 7.28 -8.03
CA ALA A 78 2.39 7.22 -8.50
C ALA A 78 1.70 5.88 -8.18
N THR A 79 2.43 4.77 -8.30
CA THR A 79 1.94 3.43 -7.97
C THR A 79 1.71 3.28 -6.47
N ILE A 80 2.68 3.73 -5.67
CA ILE A 80 2.61 3.71 -4.20
C ILE A 80 1.44 4.56 -3.72
N SER A 81 1.28 5.77 -4.25
CA SER A 81 0.16 6.66 -3.90
C SER A 81 -1.20 6.01 -4.16
N ARG A 82 -1.37 5.39 -5.33
CA ARG A 82 -2.61 4.68 -5.67
C ARG A 82 -2.85 3.45 -4.80
N ASP A 83 -1.80 2.69 -4.50
CA ASP A 83 -1.90 1.54 -3.60
C ASP A 83 -2.23 1.96 -2.16
N MET A 84 -1.65 3.05 -1.65
CA MET A 84 -1.98 3.60 -0.34
C MET A 84 -3.44 4.04 -0.24
N GLN A 85 -3.96 4.69 -1.28
CA GLN A 85 -5.39 5.04 -1.37
C GLN A 85 -6.26 3.79 -1.36
N ASP A 86 -5.94 2.79 -2.19
CA ASP A 86 -6.68 1.54 -2.27
C ASP A 86 -6.61 0.71 -0.96
N LEU A 87 -5.54 0.89 -0.16
CA LEU A 87 -5.31 0.21 1.12
C LEU A 87 -5.78 1.00 2.35
N GLY A 88 -6.30 2.21 2.18
CA GLY A 88 -6.74 3.06 3.30
C GLY A 88 -5.58 3.57 4.18
N ILE A 89 -4.37 3.68 3.63
CA ILE A 89 -3.20 4.21 4.34
C ILE A 89 -3.22 5.73 4.21
N SER A 90 -3.26 6.44 5.35
CA SER A 90 -3.29 7.90 5.40
C SER A 90 -2.26 8.46 6.39
N LYS A 91 -2.00 9.76 6.31
CA LYS A 91 -1.01 10.42 7.18
C LYS A 91 -1.63 10.69 8.56
N GLY A 92 -1.10 10.01 9.57
CA GLY A 92 -1.43 10.24 10.98
C GLY A 92 -0.40 11.14 11.69
N PRO A 93 -0.58 11.40 12.99
CA PRO A 93 0.27 12.30 13.77
C PRO A 93 1.74 11.85 13.89
N ARG A 94 2.00 10.53 13.78
CA ARG A 94 3.32 9.91 13.91
C ARG A 94 3.85 9.31 12.62
N GLY A 95 3.17 9.52 11.48
CA GLY A 95 3.52 8.93 10.20
C GLY A 95 2.32 8.28 9.52
N TYR A 96 2.56 7.57 8.42
CA TYR A 96 1.52 6.79 7.76
C TYR A 96 1.00 5.71 8.68
N VAL A 97 -0.32 5.61 8.70
CA VAL A 97 -1.04 4.59 9.43
C VAL A 97 -2.11 4.04 8.52
N ARG A 98 -2.38 2.74 8.66
CA ARG A 98 -3.60 2.18 8.09
C ARG A 98 -4.76 2.73 8.89
N VAL A 99 -5.65 3.46 8.22
CA VAL A 99 -6.87 3.96 8.84
C VAL A 99 -7.90 2.85 8.79
N ASP A 100 -7.93 2.04 9.84
CA ASP A 100 -9.02 1.10 10.11
C ASP A 100 -10.21 1.77 10.83
N GLU A 101 -10.16 3.09 11.02
CA GLU A 101 -11.10 3.87 11.82
C GLU A 101 -11.95 4.86 10.99
N PRO A 102 -13.22 5.07 11.37
CA PRO A 102 -14.12 5.99 10.68
C PRO A 102 -13.49 7.37 10.49
N ALA A 103 -13.72 7.98 9.32
CA ALA A 103 -13.40 9.38 9.04
C ALA A 103 -14.36 10.35 9.76
N MET A 104 -14.69 10.05 11.02
CA MET A 104 -15.68 10.74 11.83
C MET A 104 -14.97 11.57 12.89
N GLU A 105 -15.44 12.79 13.12
CA GLU A 105 -14.96 13.65 14.20
C GLU A 105 -15.06 12.92 15.56
N PRO A 106 -14.14 13.15 16.51
CA PRO A 106 -14.09 12.42 17.79
C PRO A 106 -15.44 12.40 18.54
N GLU A 107 -16.19 13.49 18.46
CA GLU A 107 -17.51 13.63 19.08
C GLU A 107 -18.55 12.70 18.44
N GLY A 108 -18.60 12.64 17.10
CA GLY A 108 -19.51 11.74 16.39
C GLY A 108 -19.18 10.26 16.63
N LEU A 109 -17.89 9.93 16.74
CA LEU A 109 -17.47 8.57 17.05
C LEU A 109 -17.87 8.16 18.48
N GLN A 110 -17.80 9.09 19.43
CA GLN A 110 -18.21 8.84 20.80
C GLN A 110 -19.72 8.60 20.90
N GLN A 111 -20.53 9.44 20.24
CA GLN A 111 -21.98 9.27 20.15
C GLN A 111 -22.36 7.92 19.54
N LEU A 112 -21.72 7.53 18.44
CA LEU A 112 -21.94 6.23 17.82
C LEU A 112 -21.61 5.08 18.79
N LYS A 113 -20.51 5.16 19.54
CA LYS A 113 -20.14 4.13 20.53
C LYS A 113 -21.20 3.99 21.63
N GLU A 114 -21.73 5.10 22.12
CA GLU A 114 -22.79 5.11 23.14
C GLU A 114 -24.07 4.48 22.60
N ARG A 115 -24.51 4.90 21.42
CA ARG A 115 -25.68 4.33 20.73
C ARG A 115 -25.52 2.84 20.45
N LEU A 116 -24.34 2.40 20.01
CA LEU A 116 -24.05 0.98 19.81
C LEU A 116 -24.11 0.17 21.11
N ARG A 117 -23.73 0.75 22.26
CA ARG A 117 -23.83 0.08 23.57
C ARG A 117 -25.25 -0.08 24.05
N GLU A 118 -26.05 0.97 23.87
CA GLU A 118 -27.41 1.05 24.40
C GLU A 118 -28.38 0.27 23.53
N ASP A 119 -28.27 0.41 22.20
CA ASP A 119 -29.31 -0.04 21.28
C ASP A 119 -29.01 -1.37 20.59
N VAL A 120 -27.77 -1.87 20.56
CA VAL A 120 -27.39 -3.07 19.79
C VAL A 120 -27.36 -4.33 20.64
N GLU A 121 -28.31 -5.22 20.38
CA GLU A 121 -28.41 -6.52 21.02
C GLU A 121 -27.41 -7.53 20.42
N ALA A 122 -27.35 -7.61 19.08
CA ALA A 122 -26.54 -8.60 18.38
C ALA A 122 -25.97 -8.09 17.06
N VAL A 123 -24.78 -8.58 16.71
CA VAL A 123 -24.12 -8.30 15.43
C VAL A 123 -23.66 -9.61 14.80
N ASP A 124 -24.24 -9.94 13.65
CA ASP A 124 -23.93 -11.14 12.88
C ASP A 124 -23.61 -10.86 11.42
N ARG A 125 -23.17 -11.91 10.73
CA ARG A 125 -22.70 -11.83 9.35
C ARG A 125 -23.34 -12.94 8.52
N ALA A 126 -23.83 -12.58 7.33
CA ALA A 126 -24.35 -13.50 6.34
C ALA A 126 -23.73 -13.15 4.98
N GLY A 127 -22.71 -13.92 4.55
CA GLY A 127 -21.98 -13.65 3.31
C GLY A 127 -21.30 -12.28 3.32
N THR A 128 -21.70 -11.41 2.39
CA THR A 128 -21.23 -10.02 2.23
C THR A 128 -22.02 -9.01 3.06
N MET A 129 -22.98 -9.45 3.87
CA MET A 129 -23.80 -8.57 4.71
C MET A 129 -23.47 -8.74 6.19
N VAL A 130 -23.63 -7.66 6.95
CA VAL A 130 -23.68 -7.67 8.42
C VAL A 130 -25.11 -7.35 8.83
N VAL A 131 -25.66 -8.16 9.73
CA VAL A 131 -27.00 -8.01 10.29
C VAL A 131 -26.86 -7.56 11.73
N VAL A 132 -27.42 -6.41 12.06
CA VAL A 132 -27.42 -5.85 13.42
C VAL A 132 -28.85 -5.93 13.95
N ARG A 133 -29.05 -6.61 15.07
CA ARG A 133 -30.31 -6.53 15.82
C ARG A 133 -30.22 -5.44 16.85
N THR A 134 -31.28 -4.65 16.94
CA THR A 134 -31.37 -3.51 17.84
C THR A 134 -32.62 -3.60 18.68
N THR A 135 -32.71 -2.75 19.69
CA THR A 135 -33.99 -2.43 20.34
C THR A 135 -35.03 -2.02 19.29
N PHE A 136 -36.31 -2.27 19.56
CA PHE A 136 -37.39 -1.90 18.66
C PHE A 136 -37.47 -0.37 18.44
N GLY A 137 -37.60 0.06 17.18
CA GLY A 137 -37.80 1.46 16.79
C GLY A 137 -36.52 2.27 16.55
N VAL A 138 -35.33 1.73 16.86
CA VAL A 138 -34.06 2.46 16.73
C VAL A 138 -33.21 2.02 15.55
N ALA A 139 -33.60 0.98 14.80
CA ALA A 139 -32.82 0.46 13.68
C ALA A 139 -32.58 1.52 12.58
N ARG A 140 -33.62 2.24 12.14
CA ARG A 140 -33.49 3.31 11.13
C ARG A 140 -32.55 4.46 11.53
N PRO A 141 -32.72 5.13 12.69
CA PRO A 141 -31.83 6.22 13.07
C PRO A 141 -30.40 5.73 13.27
N LEU A 142 -30.19 4.55 13.89
CA LEU A 142 -28.86 3.98 14.07
C LEU A 142 -28.20 3.62 12.73
N ALA A 143 -28.96 3.12 11.75
CA ALA A 143 -28.43 2.84 10.41
C ALA A 143 -27.86 4.11 9.74
N ARG A 144 -28.58 5.24 9.84
CA ARG A 144 -28.10 6.53 9.32
C ARG A 144 -26.84 7.00 10.03
N GLU A 145 -26.78 6.81 11.34
CA GLU A 145 -25.61 7.18 12.14
C GLU A 145 -24.36 6.35 11.78
N ILE A 146 -24.55 5.04 11.57
CA ILE A 146 -23.51 4.14 11.06
C ILE A 146 -23.03 4.56 9.66
N GLU A 147 -23.95 4.94 8.76
CA GLU A 147 -23.58 5.47 7.43
C GLU A 147 -22.82 6.79 7.53
N SER A 148 -23.24 7.69 8.43
CA SER A 148 -22.55 8.96 8.69
C SER A 148 -21.12 8.79 9.18
N ALA A 149 -20.79 7.64 9.79
CA ALA A 149 -19.42 7.30 10.19
C ALA A 149 -18.48 7.01 9.01
N LYS A 150 -19.02 6.90 7.78
CA LYS A 150 -18.26 6.69 6.54
C LYS A 150 -17.23 5.55 6.66
N LEU A 151 -17.68 4.44 7.24
CA LEU A 151 -16.85 3.26 7.46
C LEU A 151 -16.37 2.69 6.12
N PRO A 152 -15.05 2.50 5.89
CA PRO A 152 -14.53 2.05 4.60
C PRO A 152 -15.09 0.70 4.12
N GLN A 153 -15.44 -0.17 5.06
CA GLN A 153 -15.98 -1.50 4.79
C GLN A 153 -17.46 -1.48 4.37
N LEU A 154 -18.18 -0.38 4.66
CA LEU A 154 -19.61 -0.24 4.45
C LEU A 154 -19.90 0.35 3.06
N VAL A 155 -20.76 -0.32 2.31
CA VAL A 155 -21.31 0.18 1.04
C VAL A 155 -22.59 0.98 1.26
N GLY A 156 -23.42 0.53 2.21
CA GLY A 156 -24.66 1.21 2.60
C GLY A 156 -25.43 0.41 3.64
N ALA A 157 -26.46 1.04 4.22
CA ALA A 157 -27.29 0.46 5.27
C ALA A 157 -28.79 0.56 4.95
N ILE A 158 -29.56 -0.44 5.39
CA ILE A 158 -31.03 -0.42 5.37
C ILE A 158 -31.51 -0.76 6.78
N GLY A 159 -32.22 0.17 7.41
CA GLY A 159 -32.87 -0.03 8.71
C GLY A 159 -34.35 -0.44 8.56
N GLY A 160 -34.72 -1.55 9.18
CA GLY A 160 -36.10 -1.93 9.48
C GLY A 160 -36.58 -1.28 10.78
N ASP A 161 -37.39 -1.98 11.56
CA ASP A 161 -37.85 -1.47 12.86
C ASP A 161 -36.89 -1.88 14.00
N ASP A 162 -36.38 -3.11 13.98
CA ASP A 162 -35.47 -3.70 14.99
C ASP A 162 -34.24 -4.39 14.38
N VAL A 163 -34.09 -4.32 13.05
CA VAL A 163 -32.99 -4.96 12.32
C VAL A 163 -32.37 -3.99 11.32
N ILE A 164 -31.04 -3.96 11.25
CA ILE A 164 -30.27 -3.24 10.26
C ILE A 164 -29.51 -4.23 9.38
N PHE A 165 -29.63 -4.07 8.07
CA PHE A 165 -28.79 -4.73 7.08
C PHE A 165 -27.70 -3.78 6.61
N LEU A 166 -26.45 -4.19 6.77
CA LEU A 166 -25.27 -3.46 6.32
C LEU A 166 -24.61 -4.22 5.17
N ALA A 167 -24.54 -3.60 4.00
CA ALA A 167 -23.95 -4.18 2.81
C ALA A 167 -22.44 -3.86 2.74
N THR A 168 -21.62 -4.84 2.35
CA THR A 168 -20.18 -4.67 2.09
C THR A 168 -19.80 -5.23 0.73
N ARG A 169 -18.60 -4.94 0.21
CA ARG A 169 -18.17 -5.41 -1.12
C ARG A 169 -17.69 -6.86 -1.11
N SER A 170 -17.38 -7.43 0.05
CA SER A 170 -16.85 -8.78 0.14
C SER A 170 -17.11 -9.43 1.50
N ALA A 171 -17.06 -10.76 1.54
CA ALA A 171 -17.20 -11.52 2.78
C ALA A 171 -16.12 -11.18 3.83
N SER A 172 -14.94 -10.74 3.37
CA SER A 172 -13.84 -10.28 4.23
C SER A 172 -14.19 -8.93 4.87
N GLN A 173 -14.66 -7.97 4.08
CA GLN A 173 -15.08 -6.65 4.59
C GLN A 173 -16.24 -6.76 5.57
N ALA A 174 -17.21 -7.65 5.32
CA ALA A 174 -18.27 -7.94 6.28
C ALA A 174 -17.72 -8.50 7.61
N SER A 175 -16.68 -9.34 7.57
CA SER A 175 -16.04 -9.84 8.78
C SER A 175 -15.31 -8.74 9.55
N GLU A 176 -14.62 -7.85 8.83
CA GLU A 176 -13.93 -6.70 9.39
C GLU A 176 -14.91 -5.70 10.03
N LEU A 177 -15.99 -5.35 9.32
CA LEU A 177 -17.06 -4.49 9.83
C LEU A 177 -17.71 -5.08 11.09
N LYS A 178 -18.00 -6.39 11.12
CA LYS A 178 -18.52 -7.07 12.33
C LYS A 178 -17.57 -6.91 13.51
N ARG A 179 -16.26 -7.09 13.31
CA ARG A 179 -15.25 -6.93 14.38
C ARG A 179 -15.17 -5.48 14.85
N LEU A 180 -15.19 -4.53 13.92
CA LEU A 180 -15.18 -3.10 14.23
C LEU A 180 -16.39 -2.69 15.08
N LEU A 181 -17.60 -3.04 14.66
CA LEU A 181 -18.83 -2.71 15.40
C LEU A 181 -18.82 -3.33 16.81
N LYS A 182 -18.35 -4.58 16.96
CA LYS A 182 -18.18 -5.21 18.27
C LYS A 182 -17.18 -4.45 19.15
N ARG A 183 -16.05 -4.02 18.58
CA ARG A 183 -15.03 -3.23 19.29
C ARG A 183 -15.55 -1.85 19.71
N LEU A 184 -16.32 -1.18 18.84
CA LEU A 184 -16.90 0.12 19.15
C LEU A 184 -17.95 0.03 20.27
N ARG A 185 -18.76 -1.04 20.25
CA ARG A 185 -19.69 -1.34 21.33
C ARG A 185 -18.95 -1.57 22.66
N GLY A 186 -17.84 -2.28 22.66
CA GLY A 186 -17.16 -2.68 23.91
C GLY A 186 -17.42 -4.15 24.21
#